data_AF-A0A6G1YVP7-F1
#
_entry.id   AF-A0A6G1YVP7-F1
#
_cell.length_a   1.000
_cell.length_b   1.000
_cell.length_c   1.000
_cell.angle_alpha   90.00
_cell.angle_beta   90.00
_cell.angle_gamma   90.00
#
_symmetry.space_group_name_H-M   'P 1'
#
loop_
_entity.id
_entity.type
_entity.pdbx_description
1 polymer ?
#
loop_
_entity_poly.entity_id
_entity_poly.type
_entity_poly.pdbx_seq_one_letter_code
_entity_poly.pdbx_strand_id
1 'polypeptide(L)'
;MGKISAARYRNKLDPLLTVDESELSFIESVLRMSTRIDMRSKLGKPIYSSTLYEKVKRATILLDNKDYPILMVSFDNDNFGIDHESIIMNGILPLVSYDMSRRTQGSKKQVIRH
;
A
#
# COMPACT_ATOMS: atom_id res chain seq x y z
N MET A 1 -7.38 5.12 -16.33
CA MET A 1 -6.07 4.50 -16.12
C MET A 1 -5.60 4.83 -14.71
N GLY A 2 -5.06 3.87 -13.97
CA GLY A 2 -4.49 4.14 -12.64
C GLY A 2 -3.23 4.98 -12.78
N LYS A 3 -2.97 5.88 -11.83
CA LYS A 3 -1.81 6.79 -11.84
C LYS A 3 -1.17 6.83 -10.46
N ILE A 4 0.16 6.90 -10.40
CA ILE A 4 0.88 7.10 -9.14
C ILE A 4 0.63 8.55 -8.66
N SER A 5 -0.04 8.70 -7.52
CA SER A 5 -0.34 10.03 -6.95
C SER A 5 0.83 10.62 -6.17
N ALA A 6 1.69 9.77 -5.61
CA ALA A 6 2.90 10.16 -4.89
C ALA A 6 3.88 8.99 -4.87
N ALA A 7 5.18 9.28 -4.94
CA ALA A 7 6.25 8.33 -4.76
C ALA A 7 7.39 8.97 -3.95
N ARG A 8 8.07 8.17 -3.14
CA ARG A 8 9.28 8.58 -2.43
C ARG A 8 10.27 7.43 -2.43
N TYR A 9 11.52 7.74 -2.77
CA TYR A 9 12.63 6.80 -2.77
C TYR A 9 13.66 7.21 -1.73
N ARG A 10 14.44 6.25 -1.22
CA ARG A 10 15.60 6.54 -0.37
C ARG A 10 16.69 7.24 -1.19
N ASN A 11 17.52 8.04 -0.53
CA ASN A 11 18.61 8.75 -1.20
C ASN A 11 19.54 7.76 -1.93
N LYS A 12 19.95 8.11 -3.16
CA LYS A 12 20.83 7.29 -4.02
C LYS A 12 20.26 5.92 -4.39
N LEU A 13 18.93 5.73 -4.33
CA LEU A 13 18.30 4.54 -4.89
C LEU A 13 18.30 4.62 -6.41
N ASP A 14 18.78 3.55 -7.06
CA ASP A 14 18.54 3.30 -8.48
C ASP A 14 17.30 2.39 -8.63
N PRO A 15 16.17 2.88 -9.16
CA PRO A 15 14.95 2.10 -9.26
C PRO A 15 15.10 0.90 -10.19
N LEU A 16 14.62 -0.27 -9.76
CA LEU A 16 14.59 -1.48 -10.60
C LEU A 16 13.64 -1.37 -11.81
N LEU A 17 12.67 -0.46 -11.73
CA LEU A 17 11.64 -0.25 -12.74
C LEU A 17 11.66 1.22 -13.18
N THR A 18 11.38 1.45 -14.47
CA THR A 18 11.02 2.76 -15.00
C THR A 18 9.69 3.25 -14.39
N VAL A 19 9.35 4.51 -14.67
CA VAL A 19 8.07 5.09 -14.21
C VAL A 19 6.88 4.32 -14.79
N ASP A 20 6.89 4.04 -16.10
CA ASP A 20 5.79 3.35 -16.78
C ASP A 20 5.63 1.90 -16.31
N GLU A 21 6.74 1.18 -16.13
CA GLU A 21 6.73 -0.16 -15.55
C GLU A 21 6.24 -0.15 -14.09
N SER A 22 6.59 0.88 -13.33
CA SER A 22 6.07 1.07 -11.98
C SER A 22 4.56 1.29 -12.01
N GLU A 23 4.04 2.18 -12.86
CA GLU A 23 2.60 2.42 -13.00
C GLU A 23 1.84 1.15 -13.39
N LEU A 24 2.36 0.39 -14.37
CA LEU A 24 1.79 -0.91 -14.75
C LEU A 24 1.77 -1.88 -13.56
N SER A 25 2.89 -2.00 -12.85
CA SER A 25 3.00 -2.85 -11.66
C SER A 25 2.03 -2.45 -10.53
N PHE A 26 1.78 -1.15 -10.37
CA PHE A 26 0.77 -0.61 -9.46
C PHE A 26 -0.65 -1.01 -9.89
N ILE A 27 -0.99 -0.84 -11.18
CA ILE A 27 -2.31 -1.21 -11.73
C ILE A 27 -2.58 -2.70 -11.51
N GLU A 28 -1.62 -3.56 -11.82
CA GLU A 28 -1.76 -5.00 -11.57
C GLU A 28 -1.95 -5.32 -10.09
N SER A 29 -1.28 -4.60 -9.21
CA SER A 29 -1.39 -4.80 -7.77
C SER A 29 -2.76 -4.39 -7.23
N VAL A 30 -3.34 -3.31 -7.77
CA VAL A 30 -4.73 -2.93 -7.49
C VAL A 30 -5.68 -4.02 -7.96
N LEU A 31 -5.47 -4.57 -9.16
CA LEU A 31 -6.30 -5.64 -9.71
C LEU A 31 -6.22 -6.93 -8.89
N ARG A 32 -5.01 -7.31 -8.44
CA ARG A 32 -4.82 -8.45 -7.51
C ARG A 32 -5.47 -8.23 -6.15
N MET A 33 -5.61 -6.98 -5.71
CA MET A 33 -6.27 -6.66 -4.45
C MET A 33 -7.79 -6.64 -4.61
N SER A 34 -8.31 -6.17 -5.75
CA SER A 34 -9.74 -6.15 -6.02
C SER A 34 -10.34 -7.55 -6.16
N THR A 35 -9.62 -8.52 -6.74
CA THR A 35 -10.11 -9.91 -6.79
C THR A 35 -10.24 -10.57 -5.42
N ARG A 36 -9.61 -10.03 -4.37
CA ARG A 36 -9.76 -10.53 -2.99
C ARG A 36 -11.08 -10.12 -2.34
N ILE A 37 -11.87 -9.26 -2.97
CA ILE A 37 -13.20 -8.85 -2.48
C ILE A 37 -14.14 -10.06 -2.42
N ASP A 38 -14.04 -11.00 -3.36
CA ASP A 38 -14.98 -12.12 -3.49
C ASP A 38 -14.95 -13.05 -2.27
N MET A 39 -13.79 -13.16 -1.61
CA MET A 39 -13.62 -13.96 -0.39
C MET A 39 -13.87 -13.18 0.91
N ARG A 40 -14.22 -11.89 0.82
CA ARG A 40 -14.37 -11.01 2.00
C ARG A 40 -15.40 -11.51 3.00
N SER A 41 -16.48 -12.16 2.53
CA SER A 41 -17.52 -12.73 3.40
C SER A 41 -17.01 -13.87 4.29
N LYS A 42 -15.93 -14.55 3.88
CA LYS A 42 -15.35 -15.70 4.61
C LYS A 42 -14.05 -15.35 5.33
N LEU A 43 -13.17 -14.59 4.67
CA LEU A 43 -11.81 -14.30 5.16
C LEU A 43 -11.68 -12.91 5.81
N GLY A 44 -12.72 -12.08 5.72
CA GLY A 44 -12.64 -10.68 6.12
C GLY A 44 -12.00 -9.80 5.05
N LYS A 45 -11.89 -8.50 5.35
CA LYS A 45 -11.32 -7.51 4.43
C LYS A 45 -9.79 -7.72 4.32
N PRO A 46 -9.21 -7.72 3.11
CA PRO A 46 -7.76 -7.76 2.98
C PRO A 46 -7.12 -6.51 3.62
N ILE A 47 -6.10 -6.74 4.45
CA ILE A 47 -5.36 -5.67 5.13
C ILE A 47 -4.14 -5.29 4.29
N TYR A 48 -3.29 -6.27 3.97
CA TYR A 48 -2.16 -6.14 3.06
C TYR A 48 -1.85 -7.48 2.39
N SER A 49 -0.97 -7.46 1.40
CA SER A 49 -0.32 -8.64 0.83
C SER A 49 1.17 -8.36 0.65
N SER A 50 1.99 -9.41 0.55
CA SER A 50 3.40 -9.25 0.21
C SER A 50 3.86 -10.29 -0.80
N THR A 51 4.79 -9.90 -1.66
CA THR A 51 5.44 -10.78 -2.65
C THR A 51 6.95 -10.66 -2.49
N LEU A 52 7.63 -11.80 -2.47
CA LEU A 52 9.09 -11.88 -2.51
C LEU A 52 9.53 -12.12 -3.95
N TYR A 53 10.25 -11.16 -4.53
CA TYR A 53 10.99 -11.32 -5.77
C TYR A 53 12.45 -11.53 -5.44
N GLU A 54 13.21 -12.14 -6.34
CA GLU A 54 14.65 -12.38 -6.16
C GLU A 54 15.41 -11.12 -5.75
N LYS A 55 15.03 -9.95 -6.29
CA LYS A 55 15.72 -8.66 -6.04
C LYS A 55 15.04 -7.76 -5.00
N VAL A 56 13.79 -8.01 -4.63
CA VAL A 56 13.00 -7.07 -3.81
C VAL A 56 11.84 -7.79 -3.11
N LYS A 57 11.61 -7.48 -1.83
CA LYS A 57 10.34 -7.82 -1.16
C LYS A 57 9.40 -6.64 -1.26
N ARG A 58 8.14 -6.87 -1.65
CA ARG A 58 7.17 -5.81 -1.84
C ARG A 58 5.91 -6.09 -1.03
N ALA A 59 5.48 -5.10 -0.25
CA ALA A 59 4.21 -5.10 0.46
C ALA A 59 3.22 -4.16 -0.23
N THR A 60 1.98 -4.62 -0.39
CA THR A 60 0.86 -3.86 -0.95
C THR A 60 -0.21 -3.75 0.12
N ILE A 61 -0.44 -2.54 0.62
CA ILE A 61 -1.37 -2.24 1.70
C ILE A 61 -2.61 -1.62 1.10
N LEU A 62 -3.79 -2.14 1.44
CA LEU A 62 -5.05 -1.57 0.98
C LEU A 62 -5.41 -0.36 1.83
N LEU A 63 -5.62 0.79 1.20
CA LEU A 63 -6.14 1.97 1.87
C LEU A 63 -7.68 1.94 1.82
N ASP A 64 -8.33 2.22 2.94
CA ASP A 64 -9.79 2.16 3.05
C ASP A 64 -10.47 3.36 2.38
N ASN A 65 -10.63 3.31 1.05
CA ASN A 65 -11.40 4.29 0.31
C ASN A 65 -12.23 3.62 -0.83
N LYS A 66 -13.07 4.42 -1.52
CA LYS A 66 -13.97 3.94 -2.58
C LYS A 66 -13.30 3.45 -3.87
N ASP A 67 -12.05 3.84 -4.13
CA ASP A 67 -11.33 3.66 -5.40
C ASP A 67 -10.15 2.67 -5.31
N TYR A 68 -10.02 1.92 -4.21
CA TYR A 68 -8.96 0.91 -4.00
C TYR A 68 -7.51 1.39 -4.19
N PRO A 69 -7.09 2.58 -3.72
CA PRO A 69 -5.70 2.94 -3.74
C PRO A 69 -4.96 2.02 -2.79
N ILE A 70 -3.77 1.70 -3.24
CA ILE A 70 -2.83 0.89 -2.51
C ILE A 70 -1.64 1.77 -2.13
N LEU A 71 -1.07 1.48 -0.97
CA LEU A 71 0.29 1.88 -0.66
C LEU A 71 1.21 0.71 -0.98
N MET A 72 2.21 0.94 -1.82
CA MET A 72 3.21 -0.07 -2.15
C MET A 72 4.53 0.30 -1.47
N VAL A 73 5.10 -0.65 -0.74
CA VAL A 73 6.37 -0.50 -0.02
C VAL A 73 7.32 -1.57 -0.51
N SER A 74 8.54 -1.19 -0.87
CA SER A 74 9.58 -2.11 -1.32
C SER A 74 10.72 -2.14 -0.32
N PHE A 75 11.22 -3.35 -0.04
CA PHE A 75 12.33 -3.64 0.84
C PHE A 75 13.41 -4.34 0.03
N ASP A 76 14.67 -3.98 0.29
CA ASP A 76 15.81 -4.67 -0.31
C ASP A 76 15.86 -6.12 0.18
N ASN A 77 16.18 -7.05 -0.73
CA ASN A 77 16.15 -8.49 -0.42
C ASN A 77 17.50 -9.04 0.08
N ASP A 78 18.53 -8.20 0.13
CA ASP A 78 19.92 -8.56 0.45
C ASP A 78 20.25 -8.54 1.96
N ASN A 79 19.35 -7.99 2.78
CA ASN A 79 19.58 -7.86 4.21
C ASN A 79 19.06 -9.07 4.99
N PHE A 80 19.87 -10.14 5.04
CA PHE A 80 19.63 -11.28 5.92
C PHE A 80 19.49 -10.81 7.38
N GLY A 81 18.33 -11.08 7.99
CA GLY A 81 18.06 -10.81 9.41
C GLY A 81 17.10 -9.64 9.70
N ILE A 82 16.65 -8.88 8.69
CA ILE A 82 15.62 -7.85 8.91
C ILE A 82 14.22 -8.48 8.85
N ASP A 83 13.48 -8.36 9.95
CA ASP A 83 12.08 -8.75 10.01
C ASP A 83 11.19 -7.69 9.35
N HIS A 84 11.04 -7.80 8.02
CA HIS A 84 10.13 -6.95 7.25
C HIS A 84 8.67 -7.07 7.70
N GLU A 85 8.27 -8.21 8.27
CA GLU A 85 6.89 -8.41 8.75
C GLU A 85 6.61 -7.50 9.94
N SER A 86 7.50 -7.47 10.93
CA SER A 86 7.38 -6.56 12.07
C SER A 86 7.38 -5.09 11.66
N ILE A 87 8.18 -4.70 10.66
CA ILE A 87 8.19 -3.33 10.14
C ILE A 87 6.82 -2.97 9.52
N ILE A 88 6.22 -3.89 8.76
CA ILE A 88 4.90 -3.70 8.17
C ILE A 88 3.84 -3.61 9.27
N MET A 89 3.79 -4.60 10.17
CA MET A 89 2.73 -4.76 11.15
C MET A 89 2.76 -3.72 12.27
N ASN A 90 3.96 -3.40 12.77
CA ASN A 90 4.13 -2.54 13.95
C ASN A 90 4.55 -1.10 13.59
N GLY A 91 5.05 -0.89 12.37
CA GLY A 91 5.47 0.43 11.89
C GLY A 91 4.49 1.02 10.89
N ILE A 92 4.35 0.38 9.73
CA ILE A 92 3.65 0.98 8.58
C ILE A 92 2.12 0.95 8.77
N LEU A 93 1.54 -0.21 9.10
CA LEU A 93 0.08 -0.34 9.23
C LEU A 93 -0.50 0.62 10.27
N PRO A 94 0.06 0.77 11.49
CA PRO A 94 -0.45 1.72 12.48
C PRO A 94 -0.44 3.17 11.99
N LEU A 95 0.61 3.58 11.27
CA LEU A 95 0.72 4.94 10.71
C LEU A 95 -0.33 5.19 9.63
N VAL A 96 -0.54 4.21 8.75
CA VAL A 96 -1.58 4.27 7.72
C VAL A 96 -2.97 4.36 8.36
N SER A 97 -3.27 3.49 9.33
CA SER A 97 -4.54 3.51 10.06
C SER A 97 -4.77 4.84 10.78
N TYR A 98 -3.74 5.39 11.43
CA TYR A 98 -3.81 6.69 12.08
C TYR A 98 -4.12 7.81 11.07
N ASP A 99 -3.40 7.88 9.94
CA ASP A 99 -3.63 8.92 8.93
C ASP A 99 -5.04 8.84 8.32
N MET A 100 -5.50 7.61 8.02
CA MET A 100 -6.86 7.38 7.51
C MET A 100 -7.94 7.78 8.51
N SER A 101 -7.74 7.49 9.80
CA SER A 101 -8.68 7.90 10.86
C SER A 101 -8.79 9.42 10.99
N ARG A 102 -7.68 10.16 10.83
CA ARG A 102 -7.69 11.64 10.87
C ARG A 102 -8.43 12.25 9.68
N ARG A 103 -8.21 11.72 8.48
CA ARG A 103 -8.87 12.22 7.25
C ARG A 103 -10.38 12.04 7.30
N THR A 104 -10.86 10.93 7.86
CA THR A 104 -12.32 10.68 8.00
C THR A 104 -12.98 11.56 9.06
N GLN A 105 -12.28 11.94 10.13
CA GLN A 105 -12.78 12.88 11.14
C GLN A 105 -12.77 14.34 10.65
N GLY A 106 -11.79 14.75 9.84
CA GLY A 106 -11.74 16.10 9.25
C GLY A 106 -12.91 16.39 8.30
N SER A 107 -13.33 15.39 7.52
CA SER A 107 -14.45 15.53 6.57
C SER A 107 -15.82 15.70 7.23
N LYS A 108 -16.00 15.22 8.46
CA LYS A 108 -17.27 15.38 9.21
C LYS A 108 -17.47 16.78 9.79
N LYS A 109 -16.42 17.60 9.94
CA LYS A 109 -16.53 18.94 10.52
C LYS A 109 -17.01 20.03 9.54
N GLN A 110 -17.11 19.73 8.25
CA GLN A 110 -17.44 20.74 7.22
C GLN A 110 -18.92 20.79 6.84
N VAL A 111 -19.77 19.90 7.38
CA VAL A 111 -21.18 19.75 6.96
C VAL A 111 -22.18 20.45 7.92
N ILE A 112 -21.70 21.25 8.88
CA ILE A 112 -22.61 22.04 9.74
C ILE A 112 -22.17 23.51 9.72
N ARG A 113 -22.61 24.24 8.70
CA ARG A 113 -22.85 25.69 8.79
C ARG A 113 -24.22 25.96 8.18
N HIS A 114 -25.06 26.55 9.02
CA HIS A 114 -26.46 26.91 8.77
C HIS A 114 -26.55 28.02 7.72
#